data_AF-A0A1G1XPK2-F1
#
_entry.id   AF-A0A1G1XPK2-F1
#
_cell.length_a   1.000
_cell.length_b   1.000
_cell.length_c   1.000
_cell.angle_alpha   90.00
_cell.angle_beta   90.00
_cell.angle_gamma   90.00
#
_symmetry.space_group_name_H-M   'P 1'
#
loop_
_entity.id
_entity.type
_entity.pdbx_description
1 polymer ?
#
loop_
_entity_poly.entity_id
_entity_poly.type
_entity_poly.pdbx_seq_one_letter_code
_entity_poly.pdbx_strand_id
1 'polypeptide(L)'
;MHDLHEANKILKVILNHARQNKLKKVTKAVIELGSMIEHGDEISPENLKFNLQMLAKNTLANGLAVEIKKVKGESWVLKEIEGI
;
A
#
# COMPACT_ATOMS: atom_id res chain seq x y z
N MET A 1 -4.30 -14.34 10.14
CA MET A 1 -3.62 -13.59 9.07
C MET A 1 -4.07 -12.14 9.19
N HIS A 2 -3.39 -11.37 10.04
CA HIS A 2 -3.79 -10.00 10.34
C HIS A 2 -3.45 -9.07 9.15
N ASP A 3 -4.35 -8.14 8.87
CA ASP A 3 -4.17 -6.95 8.00
C ASP A 3 -4.02 -7.16 6.49
N LEU A 4 -4.44 -8.32 5.95
CA LEU A 4 -4.50 -8.51 4.49
C LEU A 4 -5.56 -7.62 3.82
N HIS A 5 -6.64 -7.31 4.55
CA HIS A 5 -7.77 -6.56 4.01
C HIS A 5 -7.36 -5.12 3.65
N GLU A 6 -6.73 -4.40 4.57
CA GLU A 6 -6.23 -3.04 4.31
C GLU A 6 -5.14 -3.02 3.22
N ALA A 7 -4.20 -3.97 3.25
CA ALA A 7 -3.19 -4.08 2.19
C ALA A 7 -3.83 -4.26 0.80
N ASN A 8 -4.89 -5.08 0.70
CA ASN A 8 -5.62 -5.29 -0.56
C ASN A 8 -6.35 -4.02 -1.02
N LYS A 9 -6.97 -3.26 -0.09
CA LYS A 9 -7.61 -1.97 -0.42
C LYS A 9 -6.58 -0.98 -0.97
N ILE A 10 -5.45 -0.83 -0.29
CA ILE A 10 -4.37 0.07 -0.73
C ILE A 10 -3.84 -0.35 -2.10
N LEU A 11 -3.58 -1.64 -2.32
CA LEU A 11 -3.10 -2.12 -3.62
C LEU A 11 -4.09 -1.81 -4.75
N LYS A 12 -5.40 -1.97 -4.52
CA LYS A 12 -6.43 -1.60 -5.50
C LYS A 12 -6.37 -0.12 -5.84
N VAL A 13 -6.16 0.75 -4.84
CA VAL A 13 -6.02 2.20 -5.06
C VAL A 13 -4.75 2.53 -5.87
N ILE A 14 -3.62 1.89 -5.55
CA ILE A 14 -2.36 2.03 -6.31
C ILE A 14 -2.57 1.62 -7.77
N LEU A 15 -3.16 0.44 -8.02
CA LEU A 15 -3.40 -0.06 -9.37
C LEU A 15 -4.40 0.82 -10.14
N ASN A 16 -5.40 1.38 -9.46
CA ASN A 16 -6.34 2.30 -10.08
C ASN A 16 -5.66 3.61 -10.50
N HIS A 17 -4.86 4.22 -9.61
CA HIS A 17 -4.06 5.40 -9.93
C HIS A 17 -3.09 5.12 -11.09
N ALA A 18 -2.42 3.96 -11.08
CA ALA A 18 -1.51 3.57 -12.14
C ALA A 18 -2.21 3.48 -13.50
N ARG A 19 -3.41 2.88 -13.55
CA ARG A 19 -4.23 2.80 -14.78
C ARG A 19 -4.67 4.18 -15.26
N GLN A 20 -5.10 5.05 -14.34
CA GLN A 20 -5.49 6.43 -14.67
C GLN A 20 -4.32 7.23 -15.25
N ASN A 21 -3.12 7.01 -14.74
CA ASN A 21 -1.89 7.63 -15.23
C ASN A 21 -1.23 6.87 -16.40
N LYS A 22 -1.89 5.83 -16.92
CA LYS A 22 -1.40 4.97 -18.02
C LYS A 22 -0.01 4.37 -17.77
N LEU A 23 0.34 4.13 -16.50
CA LEU A 23 1.57 3.45 -16.12
C LEU A 23 1.50 1.98 -16.53
N LYS A 24 2.57 1.49 -17.16
CA LYS A 24 2.78 0.08 -17.49
C LYS A 24 3.30 -0.70 -16.29
N LYS A 25 3.99 -0.03 -15.37
CA LYS A 25 4.52 -0.63 -14.14
C LYS A 25 4.60 0.41 -13.01
N VAL A 26 4.24 0.02 -11.80
CA VAL A 26 4.47 0.81 -10.58
C VAL A 26 5.74 0.31 -9.90
N THR A 27 6.70 1.20 -9.69
CA THR A 27 8.00 0.89 -9.09
C THR A 27 8.07 1.29 -7.63
N LYS A 28 7.38 2.37 -7.22
CA LYS A 28 7.34 2.84 -5.84
C LYS A 28 5.97 3.39 -5.45
N ALA A 29 5.63 3.22 -4.18
CA ALA A 29 4.47 3.85 -3.55
C ALA A 29 4.86 4.39 -2.16
N VAL A 30 4.40 5.61 -1.86
CA VAL A 30 4.57 6.27 -0.57
C VAL A 30 3.22 6.34 0.12
N ILE A 31 3.13 5.78 1.32
CA ILE A 31 1.91 5.69 2.10
C ILE A 31 2.14 6.36 3.46
N GLU A 32 1.25 7.26 3.85
CA GLU A 32 1.15 7.71 5.22
C GLU A 32 0.20 6.78 5.97
N LEU A 33 0.63 6.25 7.12
CA LEU A 33 -0.12 5.30 7.93
C LEU A 33 -0.39 5.91 9.31
N GLY A 34 -1.65 6.08 9.67
CA GLY A 34 -2.08 6.41 11.02
C GLY A 34 -1.96 5.22 12.00
N SER A 35 -2.48 5.43 13.21
CA SER A 35 -2.76 4.37 14.18
C SER A 35 -4.14 3.79 13.87
N MET A 36 -4.15 2.75 13.03
CA MET A 36 -5.37 2.02 12.68
C MET A 36 -5.39 0.70 13.43
N ILE A 37 -6.53 0.39 14.05
CA ILE A 37 -6.76 -0.89 14.71
C ILE A 37 -7.62 -1.76 13.79
N GLU A 38 -7.09 -2.89 13.36
CA GLU A 38 -7.84 -3.93 12.65
C GLU A 38 -7.82 -5.23 13.44
N HIS A 39 -9.00 -5.83 13.61
CA HIS A 39 -9.17 -7.08 14.35
C HIS A 39 -8.56 -7.08 15.77
N GLY A 40 -8.50 -5.92 16.42
CA GLY A 40 -7.98 -5.77 17.79
C GLY A 40 -6.49 -5.47 17.90
N ASP A 41 -5.76 -5.42 16.78
CA ASP A 41 -4.33 -5.11 16.72
C ASP A 41 -4.06 -3.86 15.86
N GLU A 42 -3.02 -3.10 16.20
CA GLU A 42 -2.58 -1.99 15.35
C GLU A 42 -1.89 -2.50 14.10
N ILE A 43 -2.25 -1.96 12.94
CA ILE A 43 -1.53 -2.22 11.70
C ILE A 43 -0.11 -1.63 11.80
N SER A 44 0.88 -2.53 11.84
CA SER A 44 2.29 -2.16 11.79
C SER A 44 2.72 -1.81 10.36
N PRO A 45 3.63 -0.83 10.18
CA PRO A 45 4.19 -0.51 8.87
C PRO A 45 4.84 -1.73 8.21
N GLU A 46 5.52 -2.56 8.98
CA GLU A 46 6.25 -3.73 8.49
C GLU A 46 5.29 -4.79 7.94
N ASN A 47 4.20 -5.09 8.67
CA ASN A 47 3.17 -6.02 8.19
C ASN A 47 2.50 -5.48 6.93
N LEU A 48 2.12 -4.19 6.93
CA LEU A 48 1.46 -3.59 5.78
C LEU A 48 2.34 -3.62 4.53
N LYS A 49 3.63 -3.28 4.69
CA LYS A 49 4.63 -3.37 3.62
C LYS A 49 4.77 -4.78 3.08
N PHE A 50 4.93 -5.76 3.97
CA PHE A 50 5.06 -7.16 3.58
C PHE A 50 3.82 -7.65 2.81
N ASN A 51 2.63 -7.39 3.35
CA ASN A 51 1.36 -7.79 2.73
C ASN A 51 1.17 -7.13 1.36
N LEU A 52 1.47 -5.83 1.23
CA LEU A 52 1.42 -5.12 -0.04
C LEU A 52 2.36 -5.73 -1.08
N GLN A 53 3.62 -5.99 -0.72
CA GLN A 53 4.60 -6.58 -1.62
C GLN A 53 4.21 -8.00 -2.03
N MET A 54 3.63 -8.77 -1.11
CA MET A 54 3.11 -10.10 -1.39
C MET A 54 1.93 -10.05 -2.38
N LEU A 55 0.94 -9.20 -2.13
CA LEU A 55 -0.26 -9.05 -2.96
C LEU A 55 0.03 -8.42 -4.33
N ALA A 56 1.07 -7.58 -4.41
CA ALA A 56 1.45 -6.92 -5.66
C ALA A 56 2.09 -7.88 -6.68
N LYS A 57 2.49 -9.09 -6.26
CA LYS A 57 2.97 -10.14 -7.17
C LYS A 57 1.90 -10.43 -8.23
N ASN A 58 2.32 -10.59 -9.48
CA ASN A 58 1.44 -10.79 -10.64
C ASN A 58 0.54 -9.58 -11.01
N THR A 59 0.87 -8.38 -10.55
CA THR A 59 0.17 -7.14 -10.94
C THR A 59 1.11 -6.14 -11.62
N LEU A 60 0.58 -4.99 -12.06
CA LEU A 60 1.39 -3.87 -12.56
C LEU A 60 2.36 -3.33 -11.49
N ALA A 61 2.13 -3.63 -10.21
CA ALA A 61 2.99 -3.26 -9.09
C ALA A 61 3.96 -4.41 -8.70
N ASN A 62 4.23 -5.38 -9.58
CA ASN A 62 5.16 -6.44 -9.25
C ASN A 62 6.59 -5.88 -8.99
N GLY A 63 7.14 -6.17 -7.81
CA GLY A 63 8.40 -5.61 -7.35
C GLY A 63 8.30 -4.19 -6.77
N LEU A 64 7.10 -3.77 -6.35
CA LEU A 64 6.86 -2.47 -5.73
C LEU A 64 7.76 -2.22 -4.51
N ALA A 65 8.48 -1.09 -4.54
CA ALA A 65 9.08 -0.50 -3.35
C ALA A 65 8.00 0.25 -2.57
N VAL A 66 7.79 -0.13 -1.30
CA VAL A 66 6.81 0.53 -0.43
C VAL A 66 7.54 1.30 0.66
N GLU A 67 7.29 2.60 0.71
CA GLU A 67 7.71 3.49 1.79
C GLU A 67 6.50 3.85 2.64
N ILE A 68 6.56 3.54 3.94
CA ILE A 68 5.47 3.84 4.89
C ILE A 68 5.97 4.85 5.90
N LYS A 69 5.26 5.97 6.02
CA LYS A 69 5.51 7.03 7.00
C LYS A 69 4.41 6.98 8.05
N LYS A 70 4.77 6.70 9.32
CA LYS A 70 3.81 6.81 10.42
C LYS A 70 3.47 8.28 10.66
N VAL A 71 2.18 8.58 10.72
CA VAL A 71 1.65 9.93 10.97
C VAL A 71 0.60 9.90 12.08
N LYS A 72 0.31 11.05 12.67
CA LYS A 72 -0.83 11.17 13.60
C LYS A 72 -2.13 11.08 12.80
N GLY A 73 -3.04 10.21 13.21
CA GLY A 73 -4.34 10.00 12.58
C GLY A 73 -4.80 8.55 12.70
N GLU A 74 -6.02 8.26 12.24
CA GLU A 74 -6.68 6.96 12.38
C GLU A 74 -6.94 6.31 11.01
N SER A 75 -6.19 6.71 9.98
CA SER A 75 -6.37 6.26 8.61
C SER A 75 -5.05 6.27 7.83
N TRP A 76 -5.02 5.62 6.68
CA TRP A 76 -3.92 5.70 5.74
C TRP A 76 -4.23 6.64 4.57
N VAL A 77 -3.18 7.17 3.94
CA VAL A 77 -3.26 8.00 2.74
C VAL A 77 -2.19 7.56 1.74
N LEU A 78 -2.58 7.29 0.49
CA LEU A 78 -1.63 7.12 -0.60
C LEU A 78 -1.14 8.51 -1.04
N LYS A 79 0.14 8.80 -0.80
CA LYS A 79 0.73 10.11 -1.09
C LYS A 79 1.28 10.21 -2.49
N GLU A 80 1.95 9.16 -2.93
CA GLU A 80 2.68 9.17 -4.18
C GLU A 80 2.76 7.75 -4.76
N ILE A 81 2.70 7.67 -6.09
CA ILE A 81 3.11 6.49 -6.82
C ILE A 81 4.09 6.91 -7.92
N GLU A 82 5.08 6.06 -8.19
CA GLU A 82 6.04 6.23 -9.27
C GLU A 82 6.03 5.00 -10.17
N GLY A 83 6.29 5.19 -11.46
CA GLY A 83 6.22 4.12 -12.43
C GLY A 83 6.61 4.54 -13.84
N ILE A 84 6.62 3.55 -14.75
CA ILE A 84 6.95 3.67 -16.18
C ILE A 84 5.74 3.24 -17.00
#